data_AF-A0A8I2Z203-F1
#
_entry.id   AF-A0A8I2Z203-F1
#
_cell.length_a   1.000
_cell.length_b   1.000
_cell.length_c   1.000
_cell.angle_alpha   90.00
_cell.angle_beta   90.00
_cell.angle_gamma   90.00
#
_symmetry.space_group_name_H-M   'P 1'
#
loop_
_entity.id
_entity.type
_entity.pdbx_description
1 polymer ?
#
loop_
_entity_poly.entity_id
_entity_poly.type
_entity_poly.pdbx_seq_one_letter_code
_entity_poly.pdbx_strand_id
1 'polypeptide(L)'
;MKVSSFVLAVVAQVASAHYFFDTNIINGNSQPSFKYVRNFIRATKYNPIKFSSNPTADIRDGSFADGPDIRCNQGAFSAAGRTEVLAVNAGDEVRVRLGVGATMEHPGPRLVYMSRAPGDNVKAYDGSEDWFKTFEEGVCSSSSDFTKDA
;
A
#
# COMPACT_ATOMS: atom_id res chain seq x y z
N MET A 1 -30.51 44.35 2.94
CA MET A 1 -30.58 43.10 3.73
C MET A 1 -29.25 42.38 3.59
N LYS A 2 -28.73 41.89 4.72
CA LYS A 2 -27.38 41.35 4.89
C LYS A 2 -27.21 40.05 4.10
N VAL A 3 -26.06 39.93 3.45
CA VAL A 3 -25.60 38.78 2.66
C VAL A 3 -25.59 37.52 3.53
N SER A 4 -26.12 36.40 3.04
CA SER A 4 -25.79 35.08 3.58
C SER A 4 -25.67 34.06 2.45
N SER A 5 -24.55 34.16 1.75
CA SER A 5 -24.03 33.12 0.85
C SER A 5 -23.10 32.24 1.68
N PHE A 6 -23.63 31.26 2.40
CA PHE A 6 -22.83 30.20 3.03
C PHE A 6 -23.58 28.87 2.95
N VAL A 7 -23.74 28.35 1.73
CA VAL A 7 -23.81 26.90 1.54
C VAL A 7 -22.40 26.48 1.19
N LEU A 8 -21.57 26.27 2.21
CA LEU A 8 -20.27 25.65 2.06
C LEU A 8 -20.55 24.18 1.75
N ALA A 9 -20.60 23.83 0.46
CA ALA A 9 -20.65 22.45 0.02
C ALA A 9 -19.37 21.75 0.51
N VAL A 10 -19.49 20.97 1.59
CA VAL A 10 -18.46 20.03 2.01
C VAL A 10 -18.43 18.94 0.94
N VAL A 11 -17.66 19.17 -0.12
CA VAL A 11 -17.25 18.10 -1.03
C VAL A 11 -16.16 17.34 -0.27
N ALA A 12 -16.58 16.43 0.62
CA ALA A 12 -15.68 15.44 1.15
C ALA A 12 -15.24 14.58 -0.04
N GLN A 13 -14.01 14.81 -0.53
CA GLN A 13 -13.43 13.96 -1.55
C GLN A 13 -13.21 12.58 -0.95
N VAL A 14 -14.18 11.69 -1.16
CA VAL A 14 -14.07 10.24 -0.92
C VAL A 14 -13.23 9.62 -2.04
N ALA A 15 -11.98 10.05 -2.17
CA ALA A 15 -11.00 9.31 -2.96
C ALA A 15 -10.65 8.05 -2.15
N SER A 16 -11.36 6.96 -2.41
CA SER A 16 -11.07 5.67 -1.79
C SER A 16 -10.17 4.87 -2.72
N ALA A 17 -8.87 4.88 -2.43
CA ALA A 17 -7.90 4.05 -3.12
C ALA A 17 -8.08 2.60 -2.71
N HIS A 18 -8.66 1.81 -3.61
CA HIS A 18 -9.07 0.45 -3.33
C HIS A 18 -8.20 -0.58 -4.02
N TYR A 19 -7.03 -0.87 -3.45
CA TYR A 19 -6.04 -1.71 -4.09
C TYR A 19 -5.32 -2.61 -3.10
N PHE A 20 -4.78 -3.71 -3.62
CA PHE A 20 -3.79 -4.51 -2.91
C PHE A 20 -2.84 -5.14 -3.91
N PHE A 21 -1.61 -5.41 -3.48
CA PHE A 21 -0.61 -6.14 -4.25
C PHE A 21 -0.55 -7.57 -3.74
N ASP A 22 -0.55 -8.53 -4.64
CA ASP A 22 -0.48 -9.96 -4.31
C ASP A 22 0.52 -10.75 -5.16
N THR A 23 1.08 -10.11 -6.18
CA THR A 23 1.85 -10.79 -7.22
C THR A 23 3.17 -10.08 -7.46
N ASN A 24 4.25 -10.84 -7.52
CA ASN A 24 5.54 -10.39 -8.05
C ASN A 24 5.70 -10.81 -9.51
N ILE A 25 6.42 -10.03 -10.29
CA ILE A 25 6.86 -10.38 -11.65
C ILE A 25 8.38 -10.32 -11.68
N ILE A 26 9.02 -11.47 -11.97
CA ILE A 26 10.48 -11.63 -11.97
C ILE A 26 10.91 -12.19 -13.31
N ASN A 27 11.92 -11.60 -13.94
CA ASN A 27 12.38 -11.98 -15.29
C ASN A 27 11.23 -12.06 -16.31
N GLY A 28 10.28 -11.12 -16.23
CA GLY A 28 9.08 -11.09 -17.07
C GLY A 28 7.97 -12.08 -16.68
N ASN A 29 8.21 -13.01 -15.76
CA ASN A 29 7.26 -14.06 -15.39
C ASN A 29 6.45 -13.69 -14.14
N SER A 30 5.13 -13.64 -14.30
CA SER A 30 4.19 -13.48 -13.19
C SER A 30 4.24 -14.69 -12.26
N GLN A 31 4.40 -14.44 -10.98
CA GLN A 31 4.33 -15.47 -9.95
C GLN A 31 2.88 -15.72 -9.53
N PRO A 32 2.56 -16.88 -8.91
CA PRO A 32 1.27 -17.09 -8.27
C PRO A 32 0.99 -16.06 -7.17
N SER A 33 -0.29 -15.70 -7.03
CA SER A 33 -0.77 -14.78 -6.00
C SER A 33 -0.38 -15.28 -4.59
N PHE A 34 0.12 -14.37 -3.76
CA PHE A 34 0.60 -14.58 -2.39
C PHE A 34 1.73 -15.61 -2.23
N LYS A 35 2.42 -16.01 -3.31
CA LYS A 35 3.58 -16.90 -3.21
C LYS A 35 4.72 -16.25 -2.41
N TYR A 36 5.11 -15.05 -2.81
CA TYR A 36 6.19 -14.27 -2.21
C TYR A 36 5.72 -12.98 -1.52
N VAL A 37 4.43 -12.68 -1.61
CA VAL A 37 3.79 -11.57 -0.88
C VAL A 37 3.07 -12.14 0.34
N ARG A 38 3.30 -11.56 1.52
CA ARG A 38 2.56 -11.95 2.72
C ARG A 38 1.08 -11.65 2.54
N ASN A 39 0.24 -12.68 2.70
CA ASN A 39 -1.20 -12.48 2.74
C ASN A 39 -1.58 -11.81 4.07
N PHE A 40 -2.59 -10.95 4.03
CA PHE A 40 -3.11 -10.17 5.16
C PHE A 40 -4.56 -10.58 5.43
N ILE A 41 -5.08 -10.21 6.60
CA ILE A 41 -6.35 -10.78 7.12
C ILE A 41 -7.57 -9.86 6.95
N ARG A 42 -7.43 -8.78 6.18
CA ARG A 42 -8.51 -7.80 5.97
C ARG A 42 -9.70 -8.44 5.27
N ALA A 43 -10.89 -8.26 5.84
CA ALA A 43 -12.13 -8.78 5.27
C ALA A 43 -12.39 -8.20 3.86
N THR A 44 -12.19 -6.89 3.71
CA THR A 44 -12.23 -6.21 2.43
C THR A 44 -10.81 -5.84 2.01
N LYS A 45 -10.18 -6.71 1.20
CA LYS A 45 -8.74 -6.67 0.95
C LYS A 45 -8.20 -5.35 0.41
N TYR A 46 -9.06 -4.64 -0.31
CA TYR A 46 -8.71 -3.44 -1.03
C TYR A 46 -8.94 -2.16 -0.21
N ASN A 47 -9.49 -2.20 1.01
CA ASN A 47 -9.66 -0.97 1.79
C ASN A 47 -8.33 -0.20 1.97
N PRO A 48 -8.32 1.14 1.98
CA PRO A 48 -7.12 1.91 2.33
C PRO A 48 -6.77 1.74 3.81
N ILE A 49 -5.49 1.87 4.16
CA ILE A 49 -5.05 2.06 5.55
C ILE A 49 -5.19 3.56 5.88
N LYS A 50 -5.71 3.90 7.07
CA LYS A 50 -5.97 5.29 7.50
C LYS A 50 -5.14 5.65 8.72
N PHE A 51 -4.95 6.92 9.04
CA PHE A 51 -4.41 7.29 10.35
C PHE A 51 -5.48 7.05 11.42
N SER A 52 -5.09 6.69 12.63
CA SER A 52 -6.03 6.52 13.75
C SER A 52 -6.79 7.81 14.09
N SER A 53 -6.22 8.97 13.72
CA SER A 53 -6.83 10.29 13.85
C SER A 53 -7.81 10.68 12.73
N ASN A 54 -7.99 9.85 11.69
CA ASN A 54 -8.99 10.12 10.67
C ASN A 54 -10.41 10.09 11.27
N PRO A 55 -11.40 10.76 10.65
CA PRO A 55 -12.80 10.65 11.06
C PRO A 55 -13.25 9.20 11.18
N THR A 56 -14.01 8.85 12.23
CA THR A 56 -14.48 7.48 12.46
C THR A 56 -15.26 6.91 11.27
N ALA A 57 -15.98 7.77 10.53
CA ALA A 57 -16.71 7.38 9.32
C ALA A 57 -15.80 6.90 8.17
N ASP A 58 -14.52 7.29 8.16
CA ASP A 58 -13.54 6.88 7.14
C ASP A 58 -12.77 5.60 7.52
N ILE A 59 -12.79 5.22 8.80
CA ILE A 59 -12.10 4.03 9.32
C ILE A 59 -13.01 2.81 9.10
N ARG A 60 -12.70 2.02 8.07
CA ARG A 60 -13.55 0.90 7.63
C ARG A 60 -13.29 -0.41 8.38
N ASP A 61 -12.05 -0.69 8.73
CA ASP A 61 -11.62 -1.99 9.26
C ASP A 61 -10.53 -1.90 10.34
N GLY A 62 -10.33 -0.72 10.91
CA GLY A 62 -9.40 -0.51 12.02
C GLY A 62 -7.93 -0.75 11.66
N SER A 63 -7.56 -0.64 10.38
CA SER A 63 -6.17 -0.71 9.95
C SER A 63 -5.52 0.67 9.93
N PHE A 64 -4.38 0.79 10.61
CA PHE A 64 -3.78 2.09 10.95
C PHE A 64 -2.38 2.33 10.40
N ALA A 65 -2.18 3.52 9.82
CA ALA A 65 -0.92 3.96 9.21
C ALA A 65 0.12 4.41 10.26
N ASP A 66 -0.35 4.87 11.41
CA ASP A 66 0.40 5.23 12.61
C ASP A 66 0.55 4.05 13.60
N GLY A 67 0.26 2.84 13.14
CA GLY A 67 0.42 1.59 13.87
C GLY A 67 1.29 0.57 13.13
N PRO A 68 1.37 -0.68 13.62
CA PRO A 68 2.20 -1.72 13.01
C PRO A 68 1.71 -2.15 11.61
N ASP A 69 0.44 -1.90 11.27
CA ASP A 69 -0.15 -2.32 10.00
C ASP A 69 0.49 -1.65 8.79
N ILE A 70 1.05 -0.45 8.93
CA ILE A 70 1.70 0.28 7.82
C ILE A 70 2.91 -0.46 7.24
N ARG A 71 3.54 -1.34 8.02
CA ARG A 71 4.76 -2.06 7.63
C ARG A 71 4.51 -3.06 6.50
N CYS A 72 3.47 -3.87 6.66
CA CYS A 72 3.20 -5.02 5.77
C CYS A 72 1.69 -5.29 5.55
N ASN A 73 0.80 -4.39 5.96
CA ASN A 73 -0.67 -4.55 6.00
C ASN A 73 -1.18 -5.38 7.21
N GLN A 74 -2.45 -5.18 7.57
CA GLN A 74 -3.06 -5.72 8.79
C GLN A 74 -2.97 -7.24 8.90
N GLY A 75 -2.33 -7.72 9.97
CA GLY A 75 -2.16 -9.14 10.27
C GLY A 75 -1.29 -9.93 9.30
N ALA A 76 -0.55 -9.27 8.40
CA ALA A 76 0.30 -9.95 7.42
C ALA A 76 1.42 -10.80 8.06
N PHE A 77 1.86 -10.45 9.27
CA PHE A 77 2.88 -11.23 9.99
C PHE A 77 2.43 -12.66 10.30
N SER A 78 1.11 -12.90 10.43
CA SER A 78 0.57 -14.27 10.62
C SER A 78 0.87 -15.20 9.43
N ALA A 79 1.18 -14.65 8.25
CA ALA A 79 1.60 -15.42 7.08
C ALA A 79 3.12 -15.59 6.97
N ALA A 80 3.94 -14.87 7.75
CA ALA A 80 5.39 -14.78 7.55
C ALA A 80 6.10 -16.15 7.51
N GLY A 81 5.72 -17.08 8.41
CA GLY A 81 6.33 -18.41 8.45
C GLY A 81 6.01 -19.30 7.22
N ARG A 82 4.86 -19.07 6.58
CA ARG A 82 4.35 -19.90 5.46
C ARG A 82 4.52 -19.26 4.08
N THR A 83 4.73 -17.94 4.01
CA THR A 83 5.07 -17.26 2.75
C THR A 83 6.45 -17.70 2.28
N GLU A 84 6.61 -17.98 0.99
CA GLU A 84 7.90 -18.34 0.42
C GLU A 84 8.82 -17.11 0.36
N VAL A 85 10.13 -17.33 0.40
CA VAL A 85 11.11 -16.26 0.27
C VAL A 85 11.60 -16.23 -1.17
N LEU A 86 11.45 -15.07 -1.82
CA LEU A 86 11.94 -14.86 -3.16
C LEU A 86 13.44 -14.59 -3.11
N ALA A 87 14.24 -15.46 -3.73
CA ALA A 87 15.67 -15.23 -3.93
C ALA A 87 15.89 -14.39 -5.19
N VAL A 88 16.65 -13.31 -5.06
CA VAL A 88 17.08 -12.42 -6.16
C VAL A 88 18.51 -11.97 -5.93
N ASN A 89 19.21 -11.58 -7.00
CA ASN A 89 20.50 -10.93 -6.90
C ASN A 89 20.33 -9.41 -6.73
N ALA A 90 21.33 -8.76 -6.14
CA ALA A 90 21.38 -7.30 -6.15
C ALA A 90 21.43 -6.80 -7.60
N GLY A 91 20.54 -5.87 -7.95
CA GLY A 91 20.38 -5.34 -9.31
C GLY A 91 19.28 -6.00 -10.13
N ASP A 92 18.70 -7.13 -9.68
CA ASP A 92 17.55 -7.73 -10.34
C ASP A 92 16.31 -6.84 -10.23
N GLU A 93 15.51 -6.77 -11.30
CA GLU A 93 14.21 -6.10 -11.27
C GLU A 93 13.15 -6.98 -10.61
N VAL A 94 12.48 -6.43 -9.60
CA VAL A 94 11.29 -7.00 -8.97
C VAL A 94 10.11 -6.06 -9.18
N ARG A 95 9.13 -6.49 -9.98
CA ARG A 95 7.87 -5.73 -10.13
C ARG A 95 6.79 -6.31 -9.22
N VAL A 96 5.89 -5.45 -8.77
CA VAL A 96 4.65 -5.85 -8.08
C VAL A 96 3.46 -5.54 -8.97
N ARG A 97 2.43 -6.38 -8.89
CA ARG A 97 1.18 -6.21 -9.61
C ARG A 97 0.00 -6.22 -8.66
N LEU A 98 -1.01 -5.44 -9.00
CA LEU A 98 -2.27 -5.41 -8.29
C LEU A 98 -3.01 -6.73 -8.40
N GLY A 99 -3.67 -7.09 -7.31
CA GLY A 99 -4.57 -8.22 -7.28
C GLY A 99 -5.74 -8.04 -8.23
N VAL A 100 -6.38 -9.16 -8.57
CA VAL A 100 -7.58 -9.24 -9.44
C VAL A 100 -7.47 -8.55 -10.81
N GLY A 101 -6.25 -8.26 -11.28
CA GLY A 101 -6.03 -7.57 -12.55
C GLY A 101 -6.45 -6.09 -12.53
N ALA A 102 -6.51 -5.48 -11.35
CA ALA A 102 -6.86 -4.07 -11.22
C ALA A 102 -5.81 -3.13 -11.84
N THR A 103 -6.23 -1.88 -12.06
CA THR A 103 -5.41 -0.74 -12.50
C THR A 103 -5.36 0.31 -11.39
N MET A 104 -4.27 1.08 -11.32
CA MET A 104 -4.23 2.28 -10.47
C MET A 104 -5.10 3.36 -11.11
N GLU A 105 -6.09 3.86 -10.36
CA GLU A 105 -7.00 4.93 -10.80
C GLU A 105 -6.77 6.24 -10.02
N HIS A 106 -6.05 6.17 -8.89
CA HIS A 106 -5.77 7.37 -8.09
C HIS A 106 -4.35 7.85 -8.34
N PRO A 107 -4.19 9.11 -8.77
CA PRO A 107 -2.87 9.68 -8.90
C PRO A 107 -2.27 9.91 -7.50
N GLY A 108 -0.98 9.65 -7.37
CA GLY A 108 -0.29 9.74 -6.11
C GLY A 108 1.10 9.15 -6.17
N PRO A 109 1.91 9.36 -5.12
CA PRO A 109 3.28 8.87 -5.11
C PRO A 109 3.32 7.35 -5.01
N ARG A 110 4.31 6.74 -5.66
CA ARG A 110 4.68 5.34 -5.44
C ARG A 110 6.03 5.28 -4.76
N LEU A 111 6.08 4.64 -3.61
CA LEU A 111 7.29 4.50 -2.81
C LEU A 111 7.58 3.02 -2.59
N VAL A 112 8.83 2.60 -2.80
CA VAL A 112 9.30 1.25 -2.47
C VAL A 112 10.39 1.37 -1.44
N TYR A 113 10.30 0.54 -0.41
CA TYR A 113 11.25 0.47 0.68
C TYR A 113 11.75 -0.96 0.84
N MET A 114 12.94 -1.09 1.41
CA MET A 114 13.49 -2.35 1.88
C MET A 114 13.87 -2.22 3.35
N SER A 115 13.78 -3.33 4.08
CA SER A 115 14.25 -3.44 5.45
C SER A 115 14.94 -4.78 5.61
N ARG A 116 16.16 -4.76 6.16
CA ARG A 116 16.94 -5.98 6.38
C ARG A 116 16.41 -6.70 7.61
N ALA A 117 15.97 -7.94 7.44
CA ALA A 117 15.55 -8.77 8.56
C ALA A 117 16.71 -9.06 9.52
N PRO A 118 16.54 -8.91 10.84
CA PRO A 118 17.52 -9.36 11.82
C PRO A 118 17.86 -10.85 11.66
N GLY A 119 19.15 -11.17 11.70
CA GLY A 119 19.64 -12.55 11.50
C GLY A 119 19.29 -13.14 10.13
N ASP A 120 18.97 -12.30 9.13
CA ASP A 120 18.56 -12.69 7.78
C ASP A 120 17.33 -13.63 7.73
N ASN A 121 16.51 -13.62 8.78
CA ASN A 121 15.32 -14.45 8.89
C ASN A 121 14.04 -13.64 8.64
N VAL A 122 13.73 -13.39 7.37
CA VAL A 122 12.50 -12.67 7.00
C VAL A 122 11.23 -13.42 7.42
N LYS A 123 11.26 -14.74 7.66
CA LYS A 123 10.08 -15.50 8.11
C LYS A 123 9.70 -15.23 9.56
N ALA A 124 10.62 -14.69 10.36
CA ALA A 124 10.41 -14.31 11.75
C ALA A 124 10.41 -12.79 11.99
N TYR A 125 10.54 -11.99 10.92
CA TYR A 125 10.66 -10.53 11.02
C TYR A 125 9.35 -9.81 10.68
N ASP A 126 8.86 -8.97 11.58
CA ASP A 126 7.60 -8.24 11.44
C ASP A 126 7.73 -6.87 10.75
N GLY A 127 8.94 -6.45 10.38
CA GLY A 127 9.19 -5.14 9.78
C GLY A 127 9.44 -4.01 10.79
N SER A 128 9.78 -4.33 12.04
CA SER A 128 9.97 -3.36 13.14
C SER A 128 11.27 -2.56 13.14
N GLU A 129 12.27 -2.95 12.36
CA GLU A 129 13.56 -2.28 12.27
C GLU A 129 13.58 -1.22 11.15
N ASP A 130 14.77 -0.70 10.86
CA ASP A 130 14.98 0.37 9.89
C ASP A 130 14.51 0.00 8.47
N TRP A 131 13.87 0.98 7.82
CA TRP A 131 13.49 0.95 6.42
C TRP A 131 14.28 2.01 5.65
N PHE A 132 14.80 1.64 4.49
CA PHE A 132 15.40 2.58 3.55
C PHE A 132 14.64 2.55 2.23
N LYS A 133 14.48 3.72 1.63
CA LYS A 133 13.78 3.89 0.35
C LYS A 133 14.69 3.44 -0.79
N THR A 134 14.14 2.65 -1.72
CA THR A 134 14.85 2.18 -2.92
C THR A 134 14.28 2.73 -4.22
N PHE A 135 13.01 3.18 -4.19
CA PHE A 135 12.35 3.81 -5.32
C PHE A 135 11.33 4.83 -4.83
N GLU A 136 11.20 5.92 -5.58
CA GLU A 136 10.12 6.89 -5.46
C GLU A 136 9.75 7.42 -6.83
N GLU A 137 8.45 7.49 -7.06
CA GLU A 137 7.85 8.26 -8.14
C GLU A 137 6.84 9.21 -7.54
N GLY A 138 6.91 10.48 -7.93
CA GLY A 138 5.95 11.52 -7.57
C GLY A 138 5.09 11.91 -8.76
N VAL A 139 4.36 13.02 -8.61
CA VAL A 139 3.59 13.60 -9.71
C VAL A 139 4.51 14.32 -10.68
N CYS A 140 4.53 13.85 -11.93
CA CYS A 140 5.46 14.29 -12.96
C CYS A 140 5.01 15.59 -13.67
N SER A 141 3.78 16.04 -13.43
CA SER A 141 3.20 17.23 -14.06
C SER A 141 2.56 18.13 -13.01
N SER A 142 3.17 19.30 -12.79
CA SER A 142 2.68 20.28 -11.81
C SER A 142 1.32 20.89 -12.17
N SER A 143 0.85 20.70 -13.41
CA SER A 143 -0.44 21.20 -13.91
C SER A 143 -1.54 20.14 -13.97
N SER A 144 -1.25 18.89 -13.59
CA SER A 144 -2.20 17.81 -13.72
C SER A 144 -3.27 17.79 -12.61
N ASP A 145 -4.45 17.29 -12.97
CA ASP A 145 -5.60 17.16 -12.08
C ASP A 145 -5.48 15.87 -11.24
N PHE A 146 -5.25 16.02 -9.94
CA PHE A 146 -5.17 14.92 -8.95
C PHE A 146 -6.48 14.14 -8.76
N THR A 147 -7.55 14.53 -9.44
CA THR A 147 -8.81 13.77 -9.46
C THR A 147 -8.97 12.90 -10.70
N LYS A 148 -8.07 13.01 -11.68
CA LYS A 148 -8.15 12.32 -12.97
C LYS A 148 -6.80 11.78 -13.46
N ASP A 149 -5.87 12.68 -13.78
CA ASP A 149 -4.74 12.38 -14.67
C ASP A 149 -3.41 13.02 -14.20
N ALA A 150 -3.10 12.94 -12.89
CA ALA A 150 -1.86 13.47 -12.30
C ALA A 150 -0.72 12.45 -12.15
#